data_AF-A0A2M9N393-F1
#
_entry.id   AF-A0A2M9N393-F1
#
_cell.length_a   1.000
_cell.length_b   1.000
_cell.length_c   1.000
_cell.angle_alpha   90.00
_cell.angle_beta   90.00
_cell.angle_gamma   90.00
#
_symmetry.space_group_name_H-M   'P 1'
#
loop_
_entity.id
_entity.type
_entity.pdbx_description
1 polymer ?
#
loop_
_entity_poly.entity_id
_entity_poly.type
_entity_poly.pdbx_seq_one_letter_code
_entity_poly.pdbx_strand_id
1 'polypeptide(L)'
;MSLFGYPATVRHFHSLKDDWDRPLPPSETERSAKVIEEQRLIRNSRGEEVQIAYEIQIEGAIPISFDDYFMYINALDFEVRCDVAHYEVRKFMGTDDVKKVIIYSRPQSL
;
A
#
# COMPACT_ATOMS: atom_id res chain seq x y z
N MET A 1 -8.24 -13.12 14.36
CA MET A 1 -7.88 -12.04 13.42
C MET A 1 -9.18 -11.39 12.95
N SER A 2 -9.29 -10.07 13.06
CA SER A 2 -10.54 -9.35 12.77
C SER A 2 -10.76 -9.24 11.26
N LEU A 3 -11.95 -9.67 10.80
CA LEU A 3 -12.43 -9.52 9.42
C LEU A 3 -12.45 -8.05 8.95
N PHE A 4 -12.37 -7.10 9.88
CA PHE A 4 -12.58 -5.68 9.62
C PHE A 4 -11.28 -4.86 9.55
N GLY A 5 -10.10 -5.48 9.66
CA GLY A 5 -8.82 -4.79 9.75
C GLY A 5 -8.62 -4.05 11.08
N TYR A 6 -7.41 -3.53 11.30
CA TYR A 6 -7.03 -2.80 12.49
C TYR A 6 -6.25 -1.52 12.15
N PRO A 7 -6.31 -0.48 13.00
CA PRO A 7 -5.50 0.72 12.83
C PRO A 7 -4.02 0.37 13.06
N ALA A 8 -3.15 0.78 12.15
CA ALA A 8 -1.71 0.59 12.22
C ALA A 8 -0.98 1.82 11.68
N THR A 9 0.26 2.01 12.12
CA THR A 9 1.16 3.00 11.51
C THR A 9 1.98 2.29 10.43
N VAL A 10 1.92 2.83 9.21
CA VAL A 10 2.68 2.31 8.07
C VAL A 10 3.77 3.31 7.68
N ARG A 11 4.96 2.79 7.41
CA ARG A 11 6.07 3.51 6.79
C ARG A 11 6.00 3.26 5.29
N HIS A 12 5.79 4.32 4.54
CA HIS A 12 5.80 4.29 3.08
C HIS A 12 7.20 4.63 2.58
N PHE A 13 7.77 3.75 1.78
CA PHE A 13 9.03 3.97 1.09
C PHE A 13 8.74 4.23 -0.38
N HIS A 14 8.78 5.51 -0.75
CA HIS A 14 8.53 5.95 -2.12
C HIS A 14 9.83 5.92 -2.92
N SER A 15 9.82 5.19 -4.04
CA SER A 15 10.95 5.14 -4.96
C SER A 15 11.13 6.49 -5.65
N LEU A 16 12.29 7.11 -5.45
CA LEU A 16 12.66 8.35 -6.11
C LEU A 16 13.65 8.08 -7.24
N LYS A 17 13.52 8.88 -8.30
CA LYS A 17 14.46 8.90 -9.41
C LYS A 17 14.99 10.31 -9.63
N ASP A 18 16.23 10.43 -10.06
CA ASP A 18 16.79 11.71 -10.46
C ASP A 18 16.37 12.10 -11.89
N ASP A 19 16.78 13.29 -12.33
CA ASP A 19 16.49 13.81 -13.69
C ASP A 19 17.08 12.94 -14.81
N TRP A 20 17.94 11.97 -14.47
CA TRP A 20 18.58 11.01 -15.38
C TRP A 20 17.99 9.60 -15.26
N ASP A 21 16.85 9.45 -14.58
CA ASP A 21 16.14 8.20 -14.28
C ASP A 21 16.96 7.19 -13.45
N ARG A 22 18.01 7.65 -12.74
CA ARG A 22 18.80 6.80 -11.85
C ARG A 22 18.07 6.64 -10.51
N PRO A 23 18.10 5.45 -9.91
CA PRO A 23 17.45 5.20 -8.62
C PRO A 23 18.15 5.99 -7.52
N LEU A 24 17.38 6.76 -6.76
CA LEU A 24 17.80 7.41 -5.53
C LEU A 24 17.36 6.55 -4.33
N PRO A 25 17.95 6.78 -3.13
CA PRO A 25 17.41 6.21 -1.91
C PRO A 25 15.93 6.58 -1.76
N PRO A 26 15.06 5.63 -1.38
CA PRO A 26 13.64 5.89 -1.24
C PRO A 26 13.38 6.93 -0.14
N SER A 27 12.37 7.76 -0.36
CA SER A 27 11.88 8.69 0.67
C SER A 27 10.94 7.96 1.61
N GLU A 28 11.17 8.11 2.91
CA GLU A 28 10.33 7.52 3.95
C GLU A 28 9.28 8.52 4.43
N THR A 29 8.03 8.07 4.60
CA THR A 29 6.98 8.85 5.26
C THR A 29 6.13 7.93 6.14
N GLU A 30 5.92 8.32 7.40
CA GLU A 30 5.01 7.62 8.31
C GLU A 30 3.58 8.12 8.17
N ARG A 31 2.62 7.18 8.12
CA ARG A 31 1.19 7.50 8.05
C ARG A 31 0.35 6.56 8.88
N SER A 32 -0.74 7.08 9.41
CA SER A 32 -1.81 6.26 9.97
C SER A 32 -2.59 5.59 8.85
N ALA A 33 -2.76 4.28 8.96
CA ALA A 33 -3.50 3.48 7.99
C ALA A 33 -4.39 2.47 8.71
N LYS A 34 -5.30 1.89 7.95
CA LYS A 34 -6.05 0.72 8.36
C LYS A 34 -5.54 -0.47 7.57
N VAL A 35 -5.01 -1.48 8.25
CA VAL A 35 -4.46 -2.68 7.62
C VAL A 35 -5.42 -3.85 7.80
N ILE A 36 -5.69 -4.56 6.72
CA ILE A 36 -6.47 -5.79 6.69
C ILE A 36 -5.53 -6.89 6.18
N GLU A 37 -5.35 -7.93 6.99
CA GLU A 37 -4.52 -9.08 6.65
C GLU A 37 -5.45 -10.21 6.17
N GLU A 38 -5.62 -10.33 4.85
CA GLU A 38 -6.50 -11.31 4.24
C GLU A 38 -5.91 -11.81 2.92
N GLN A 39 -5.89 -13.14 2.75
CA GLN A 39 -5.51 -13.75 1.48
C GLN A 39 -6.68 -13.75 0.52
N ARG A 40 -6.55 -13.02 -0.58
CA ARG A 40 -7.61 -12.90 -1.59
C ARG A 40 -7.02 -12.85 -3.00
N LEU A 41 -7.81 -13.28 -3.98
CA LEU A 41 -7.55 -13.02 -5.39
C LEU A 41 -8.27 -11.72 -5.81
N ILE A 42 -7.49 -10.78 -6.33
CA ILE A 42 -8.01 -9.55 -6.94
C ILE A 42 -7.69 -9.54 -8.43
N ARG A 43 -8.51 -8.86 -9.21
CA ARG A 43 -8.23 -8.60 -10.62
C ARG A 43 -7.58 -7.23 -10.73
N ASN A 44 -6.35 -7.17 -11.23
CA ASN A 44 -5.65 -5.89 -11.39
C ASN A 44 -6.22 -5.10 -12.59
N SER A 45 -5.77 -3.86 -12.75
CA SER A 45 -6.15 -2.99 -13.88
C SER A 45 -5.73 -3.52 -15.26
N ARG A 46 -4.85 -4.52 -15.32
CA ARG A 46 -4.43 -5.22 -16.54
C ARG A 46 -5.27 -6.47 -16.83
N GLY A 47 -6.23 -6.79 -15.97
CA GLY A 47 -7.13 -7.94 -16.11
C GLY A 47 -6.56 -9.26 -15.59
N GLU A 48 -5.39 -9.27 -14.97
CA GLU A 48 -4.72 -10.44 -14.40
C GLU A 48 -5.22 -10.72 -12.99
N GLU A 49 -5.28 -11.99 -12.62
CA GLU A 49 -5.57 -12.42 -11.26
C GLU A 49 -4.31 -12.38 -10.42
N VAL A 50 -4.35 -11.57 -9.37
CA VAL A 50 -3.25 -11.35 -8.45
C VAL A 50 -3.65 -11.81 -7.06
N GLN A 51 -2.87 -12.73 -6.51
CA GLN A 51 -2.98 -13.07 -5.09
C GLN A 51 -2.40 -11.94 -4.24
N ILE A 52 -3.17 -11.51 -3.26
CA ILE A 52 -2.81 -10.51 -2.27
C ILE A 52 -2.91 -11.13 -0.89
N ALA A 53 -2.16 -10.58 0.07
CA ALA A 53 -2.26 -10.99 1.48
C ALA A 53 -2.60 -9.81 2.40
N TYR A 54 -2.45 -8.58 1.92
CA TYR A 54 -2.66 -7.38 2.72
C TYR A 54 -3.40 -6.31 1.91
N GLU A 55 -4.31 -5.62 2.59
CA GLU A 55 -4.98 -4.43 2.11
C GLU A 55 -4.69 -3.28 3.09
N ILE A 56 -4.03 -2.24 2.61
CA ILE A 56 -3.67 -1.05 3.40
C ILE A 56 -4.53 0.11 2.91
N GLN A 57 -5.35 0.68 3.79
CA GLN A 57 -6.18 1.83 3.47
C GLN A 57 -5.59 3.08 4.13
N ILE A 58 -5.22 4.07 3.31
CA ILE A 58 -4.66 5.35 3.75
C ILE A 58 -5.64 6.45 3.37
N GLU A 59 -5.94 7.34 4.31
CA GLU A 59 -6.81 8.49 4.05
C GLU A 59 -6.01 9.64 3.39
N GLY A 60 -6.66 10.32 2.43
CA GLY A 60 -6.06 11.41 1.67
C GLY A 60 -5.22 10.97 0.47
N ALA A 61 -4.63 11.96 -0.21
CA ALA A 61 -3.78 11.77 -1.38
C ALA A 61 -2.36 11.38 -0.97
N ILE A 62 -1.83 10.36 -1.65
CA ILE A 62 -0.42 9.96 -1.55
C ILE A 62 0.13 9.59 -2.94
N PRO A 63 1.37 9.97 -3.25
CA PRO A 63 2.07 9.43 -4.41
C PRO A 63 2.35 7.95 -4.15
N ILE A 64 1.99 7.08 -5.08
CA ILE A 64 2.29 5.64 -5.01
C ILE A 64 2.80 5.18 -6.37
N SER A 65 3.89 4.43 -6.35
CA SER A 65 4.39 3.66 -7.49
C SER A 65 4.32 2.15 -7.21
N PHE A 66 4.44 1.35 -8.26
CA PHE A 66 4.57 -0.11 -8.13
C PHE A 66 5.94 -0.54 -7.58
N ASP A 67 6.94 0.33 -7.66
CA ASP A 67 8.28 0.10 -7.07
C ASP A 67 8.33 0.45 -5.58
N ASP A 68 7.23 0.99 -5.03
CA ASP A 68 7.14 1.35 -3.63
C ASP A 68 6.87 0.11 -2.76
N TYR A 69 7.25 0.22 -1.49
CA TYR A 69 6.89 -0.76 -0.48
C TYR A 69 6.44 -0.07 0.81
N PHE A 70 5.64 -0.79 1.57
CA PHE A 70 5.17 -0.37 2.89
C PHE A 70 5.76 -1.29 3.94
N MET A 71 6.14 -0.71 5.07
CA MET A 71 6.54 -1.46 6.25
C MET A 71 5.62 -1.10 7.40
N TYR A 72 5.23 -2.09 8.18
CA TYR A 72 4.44 -1.85 9.39
C TYR A 72 4.71 -2.93 10.43
N ILE A 73 4.43 -2.60 11.69
CA ILE A 73 4.50 -3.54 12.80
C ILE A 73 3.11 -4.15 12.96
N ASN A 74 3.02 -5.47 12.81
CA ASN A 74 1.75 -6.17 12.95
C ASN A 74 1.35 -6.35 14.43
N ALA A 75 0.15 -6.88 14.66
CA ALA A 75 -0.34 -7.13 16.03
C ALA A 75 0.49 -8.17 16.83
N LEU A 76 1.41 -8.88 16.17
CA LEU A 76 2.32 -9.84 16.78
C LEU A 76 3.73 -9.26 16.99
N ASP A 77 3.89 -7.95 16.81
CA ASP A 77 5.16 -7.20 16.96
C ASP A 77 6.23 -7.61 15.93
N PHE A 78 5.81 -8.16 14.79
CA PHE A 78 6.69 -8.43 13.66
C PHE A 78 6.64 -7.30 12.65
N GLU A 79 7.81 -6.93 12.14
CA GLU A 79 7.95 -6.00 11.02
C GLU A 79 7.62 -6.73 9.71
N VAL A 80 6.57 -6.27 9.03
CA VAL A 80 6.09 -6.84 7.78
C VAL A 80 6.37 -5.86 6.65
N ARG A 81 7.06 -6.35 5.61
CA ARG A 81 7.21 -5.64 4.35
C ARG A 81 6.14 -6.08 3.34
N CYS A 82 5.46 -5.08 2.81
CA CYS A 82 4.35 -5.17 1.89
C CYS A 82 4.73 -4.49 0.56
N ASP A 83 5.01 -5.29 -0.47
CA ASP A 83 5.30 -4.75 -1.81
C ASP A 83 3.98 -4.46 -2.54
N VAL A 84 3.92 -3.33 -3.26
CA VAL A 84 2.70 -2.86 -3.93
C VAL A 84 2.39 -3.72 -5.15
N ALA A 85 1.30 -4.48 -5.10
CA ALA A 85 0.85 -5.29 -6.24
C ALA A 85 -0.24 -4.57 -7.06
N HIS A 86 -1.11 -3.81 -6.39
CA HIS A 86 -2.12 -2.98 -7.01
C HIS A 86 -2.53 -1.85 -6.06
N TYR A 87 -3.12 -0.77 -6.58
CA TYR A 87 -3.68 0.28 -5.77
C TYR A 87 -4.91 0.91 -6.44
N GLU A 88 -5.86 1.37 -5.63
CA GLU A 88 -7.05 2.08 -6.03
C GLU A 88 -7.12 3.44 -5.35
N VAL A 89 -7.36 4.49 -6.13
CA VAL A 89 -7.61 5.84 -5.61
C VAL A 89 -9.12 6.08 -5.58
N ARG A 90 -9.69 6.25 -4.39
CA ARG A 90 -11.11 6.61 -4.22
C ARG A 90 -11.24 8.10 -4.00
N LYS A 91 -12.06 8.74 -4.83
CA LYS A 91 -12.40 10.17 -4.75
C LYS A 91 -13.70 10.38 -3.97
N PHE A 92 -13.94 11.61 -3.53
CA PHE A 92 -15.28 12.02 -3.09
C PHE A 92 -16.23 12.07 -4.29
N MET A 93 -17.48 11.70 -4.08
CA MET A 93 -18.47 11.68 -5.17
C MET A 93 -18.72 13.12 -5.66
N GLY A 94 -18.46 13.37 -6.94
CA GLY A 94 -18.64 14.68 -7.55
C GLY A 94 -17.50 15.68 -7.36
N THR A 95 -16.34 15.27 -6.79
CA THR A 95 -15.14 16.11 -6.77
C THR A 95 -13.90 15.34 -7.24
N ASP A 96 -12.84 16.07 -7.57
CA ASP A 96 -11.54 15.49 -7.88
C ASP A 96 -10.70 15.18 -6.64
N ASP A 97 -11.22 15.48 -5.45
CA ASP A 97 -10.52 15.31 -4.18
C ASP A 97 -10.39 13.83 -3.83
N VAL A 98 -9.16 13.42 -3.51
CA VAL A 98 -8.87 12.05 -3.08
C VAL A 98 -9.35 11.86 -1.65
N LYS A 99 -10.29 10.93 -1.48
CA LYS A 99 -10.81 10.52 -0.17
C LYS A 99 -9.87 9.54 0.52
N LYS A 100 -9.50 8.48 -0.19
CA LYS A 100 -8.62 7.43 0.33
C LYS A 100 -7.93 6.67 -0.78
N VAL A 101 -6.77 6.11 -0.46
CA VAL A 101 -6.05 5.18 -1.33
C VAL A 101 -6.05 3.81 -0.68
N ILE A 102 -6.41 2.79 -1.45
CA ILE A 102 -6.39 1.39 -1.04
C ILE A 102 -5.22 0.73 -1.76
N ILE A 103 -4.29 0.20 -1.00
CA ILE A 103 -3.13 -0.52 -1.52
C ILE A 103 -3.37 -2.01 -1.29
N TYR A 104 -3.17 -2.78 -2.34
CA TYR A 104 -3.17 -4.23 -2.30
C TYR A 104 -1.74 -4.71 -2.42
N SER A 105 -1.25 -5.38 -1.38
CA SER A 105 0.15 -5.79 -1.30
C SER A 105 0.32 -7.29 -1.13
N ARG A 106 1.48 -7.74 -1.59
CA ARG A 106 1.98 -9.11 -1.41
C ARG A 106 2.99 -9.13 -0.26
N PRO A 107 3.09 -10.24 0.48
CA PRO A 107 4.22 -10.45 1.36
C PRO A 107 5.47 -10.55 0.49
N GLN A 108 6.57 -9.94 0.93
CA GLN A 108 7.86 -10.22 0.32
C GLN A 108 8.17 -11.71 0.54
N SER A 109 8.35 -12.46 -0.54
CA SER A 109 8.94 -13.80 -0.44
C SER A 109 10.40 -13.63 -0.04
N LEU A 110 10.77 -14.15 1.14
CA LEU A 110 12.16 -14.35 1.54
C LEU A 110 12.86 -15.32 0.58
#